data_AF-A0A2G6HAK6-F1
#
_entry.id   AF-A0A2G6HAK6-F1
#
_cell.length_a   1.000
_cell.length_b   1.000
_cell.length_c   1.000
_cell.angle_alpha   90.00
_cell.angle_beta   90.00
_cell.angle_gamma   90.00
#
_symmetry.space_group_name_H-M   'P 1'
#
loop_
_entity.id
_entity.type
_entity.pdbx_description
1 polymer ?
#
loop_
_entity_poly.entity_id
_entity_poly.type
_entity_poly.pdbx_seq_one_letter_code
_entity_poly.pdbx_strand_id
1 'polypeptide(L)' 'LGQVPLDTALREGGDAGVPIVLSDPDSPAAAALWDVAQALASRARGLAGRSLGVTPV' A
#
# COMPACT_ATOMS: atom_id res chain seq x y z
N LEU A 1 -2.66 -3.51 -10.33
CA LEU A 1 -2.36 -3.20 -8.91
C LEU A 1 -3.51 -2.41 -8.32
N GLY A 2 -3.98 -1.35 -8.97
CA GLY A 2 -5.25 -0.68 -8.69
C GLY A 2 -5.40 0.53 -9.59
N GLN A 3 -6.48 1.30 -9.41
CA GLN A 3 -6.66 2.62 -10.00
C GLN A 3 -6.84 3.63 -8.88
N VAL A 4 -6.15 4.76 -8.97
CA VAL A 4 -6.25 5.86 -8.01
C VAL A 4 -6.82 7.06 -8.76
N PRO A 5 -7.91 7.69 -8.28
CA PRO A 5 -8.46 8.87 -8.93
C PRO A 5 -7.47 10.04 -8.89
N LEU A 6 -7.51 10.89 -9.91
CA LEU A 6 -6.75 12.14 -9.87
C LEU A 6 -7.36 13.06 -8.81
N ASP A 7 -6.55 13.42 -7.83
CA ASP A 7 -6.94 14.22 -6.69
C ASP A 7 -5.82 15.21 -6.35
N THR A 8 -6.15 16.49 -6.28
CA THR A 8 -5.19 17.55 -5.91
C THR A 8 -4.70 17.42 -4.48
N ALA A 9 -5.55 16.98 -3.55
CA ALA A 9 -5.18 16.78 -2.15
C ALA A 9 -4.14 15.66 -2.00
N LEU A 10 -4.20 14.63 -2.87
CA LEU A 10 -3.21 13.56 -2.90
C LEU A 10 -1.82 14.10 -3.29
N ARG A 11 -1.75 14.92 -4.34
CA ARG A 11 -0.49 15.57 -4.76
C ARG A 11 0.07 16.45 -3.64
N GLU A 12 -0.78 17.32 -3.09
CA GLU A 12 -0.39 18.29 -2.06
C GLU A 12 0.10 17.62 -0.79
N GLY A 13 -0.58 16.56 -0.33
CA GLY A 13 -0.13 15.76 0.81
C GLY A 13 1.22 15.10 0.55
N GLY A 14 1.48 14.64 -0.68
CA GLY A 14 2.78 14.14 -1.10
C GLY A 14 3.88 15.21 -1.04
N ASP A 15 3.61 16.39 -1.61
CA ASP A 15 4.55 17.52 -1.62
C ASP A 15 4.84 18.06 -0.21
N ALA A 16 3.82 18.08 0.65
CA ALA A 16 3.92 18.55 2.04
C ALA A 16 4.52 17.51 3.00
N GLY A 17 4.68 16.25 2.58
CA GLY A 17 5.15 15.17 3.43
C GLY A 17 4.12 14.64 4.44
N VAL A 18 2.83 14.96 4.25
CA VAL A 18 1.70 14.44 5.05
C VAL A 18 0.75 13.71 4.09
N PRO A 19 0.94 12.40 3.87
CA PRO A 19 0.18 11.64 2.88
C PRO A 19 -1.33 11.67 3.13
N ILE A 20 -2.13 11.63 2.05
CA ILE A 20 -3.60 11.68 2.13
C ILE A 20 -4.21 10.55 2.98
N VAL A 21 -3.58 9.38 3.00
CA VAL A 21 -4.02 8.25 3.86
C VAL A 21 -3.94 8.55 5.36
N LEU A 22 -3.22 9.60 5.77
CA LEU A 22 -3.16 10.09 7.14
C LEU A 22 -4.02 11.35 7.36
N SER A 23 -4.01 12.28 6.40
CA SER A 23 -4.69 13.57 6.53
C SER A 23 -6.18 13.54 6.15
N ASP A 24 -6.57 12.69 5.21
CA ASP A 24 -7.95 12.49 4.77
C ASP A 24 -8.20 11.01 4.38
N PRO A 25 -8.30 10.12 5.39
CA PRO A 25 -8.39 8.67 5.19
C PRO A 25 -9.69 8.22 4.50
N ASP A 26 -10.74 9.03 4.55
CA ASP A 26 -12.04 8.71 3.96
C ASP A 26 -12.15 9.16 2.48
N SER A 27 -11.13 9.86 1.96
CA SER A 27 -11.07 10.26 0.55
C SER A 27 -11.03 9.05 -0.39
N PRO A 28 -11.61 9.15 -1.60
CA PRO A 28 -11.55 8.07 -2.59
C PRO A 28 -10.11 7.67 -2.98
N ALA A 29 -9.19 8.64 -3.00
CA ALA A 29 -7.78 8.38 -3.27
C ALA A 29 -7.09 7.62 -2.13
N ALA A 30 -7.37 7.99 -0.87
CA ALA A 30 -6.85 7.25 0.29
C ALA A 30 -7.34 5.80 0.32
N ALA A 31 -8.65 5.60 0.14
CA ALA A 31 -9.25 4.26 0.10
C ALA A 31 -8.62 3.38 -1.00
N ALA A 32 -8.47 3.92 -2.22
CA ALA A 32 -7.84 3.19 -3.32
C ALA A 32 -6.38 2.80 -3.03
N LEU A 33 -5.58 3.69 -2.41
CA LEU A 33 -4.21 3.36 -2.00
C LEU A 33 -4.19 2.27 -0.92
N TRP A 34 -5.13 2.31 0.02
CA TRP A 34 -5.25 1.31 1.07
C TRP A 34 -5.58 -0.08 0.50
N ASP A 35 -6.51 -0.16 -0.45
CA ASP A 35 -6.87 -1.40 -1.13
C ASP A 35 -5.69 -2.00 -1.91
N VAL A 36 -4.93 -1.17 -2.62
CA VAL A 36 -3.69 -1.59 -3.31
C VAL A 36 -2.70 -2.16 -2.30
N ALA A 37 -2.49 -1.48 -1.17
CA ALA A 37 -1.58 -1.93 -0.13
C ALA A 37 -2.02 -3.28 0.47
N GLN A 38 -3.30 -3.46 0.74
CA GLN A 38 -3.84 -4.74 1.23
C GLN A 38 -3.64 -5.88 0.22
N ALA A 39 -3.92 -5.64 -1.05
CA ALA A 39 -3.71 -6.65 -2.10
C ALA A 39 -2.24 -7.03 -2.28
N LEU A 40 -1.33 -6.06 -2.11
CA LEU A 40 0.11 -6.32 -2.14
C LEU A 40 0.58 -7.12 -0.91
N ALA A 41 0.06 -6.80 0.26
CA ALA A 41 0.42 -7.47 1.52
C ALA A 41 -0.06 -8.93 1.56
N SER A 42 -1.23 -9.22 0.99
CA SER A 42 -1.80 -10.58 0.97
C SER A 42 -1.13 -11.51 -0.04
N ARG A 43 -0.40 -10.97 -1.01
CA ARG A 43 0.31 -11.77 -2.02
C ARG A 43 1.48 -12.53 -1.37
N ALA A 44 1.30 -13.83 -1.16
CA ALA A 44 2.36 -14.71 -0.70
C ALA A 44 3.60 -14.57 -1.59
N ARG A 45 4.73 -14.19 -0.97
CA ARG A 45 6.02 -14.24 -1.63
C ARG A 45 6.47 -15.70 -1.62
N GLY A 46 6.64 -16.29 -2.80
CA GLY A 46 7.13 -17.66 -2.92
C GLY A 46 8.40 -17.86 -2.10
N LEU A 47 8.44 -18.98 -1.37
CA LEU A 47 9.60 -19.38 -0.57
C LEU A 47 10.55 -20.29 -1.33
N ALA A 48 10.17 -20.71 -2.55
CA ALA A 48 11.02 -21.51 -3.42
C ALA A 48 12.36 -20.78 -3.67
N GLY A 49 13.47 -21.46 -3.36
CA GLY A 49 14.82 -20.92 -3.52
C GLY A 49 15.29 -19.94 -2.43
N ARG A 50 14.48 -19.67 -1.38
CA ARG A 50 14.91 -18.85 -0.24
C ARG A 50 15.42 -19.73 0.90
N SER A 51 16.59 -19.41 1.43
CA SER A 51 17.03 -19.94 2.73
C SER A 51 16.14 -19.36 3.82
N LEU A 52 15.40 -20.23 4.50
CA LEU A 52 14.41 -19.82 5.52
C LEU A 52 14.99 -19.80 6.93
N GLY A 53 16.21 -20.31 7.14
CA GLY A 53 16.85 -20.35 8.46
C GLY A 53 16.05 -21.15 9.51
N VAL A 54 15.13 -22.02 9.09
CA VAL A 54 14.33 -22.88 9.97
C VAL A 54 14.87 -24.29 9.97
N THR A 55 14.93 -24.91 11.14
CA THR A 55 15.23 -26.33 11.30
C THR A 55 13.90 -27.05 11.53
N PRO A 56 13.50 -28.01 10.67
CA PRO A 56 12.30 -28.80 10.91
C PRO A 56 12.45 -29.57 12.23
N VAL A 57 11.37 -29.61 13.01
CA VAL A 57 11.25 -30.49 14.20
C VAL A 57 10.75 -31.87 13.79
#